data_AF-A0A415I290-F1
#
_entry.id   AF-A0A415I290-F1
#
_cell.length_a   1.000
_cell.length_b   1.000
_cell.length_c   1.000
_cell.angle_alpha   90.00
_cell.angle_beta   90.00
_cell.angle_gamma   90.00
#
_symmetry.space_group_name_H-M   'P 1'
#
loop_
_entity.id
_entity.type
_entity.pdbx_description
1 polymer ?
#
loop_
_entity_poly.entity_id
_entity_poly.type
_entity_poly.pdbx_seq_one_letter_code
_entity_poly.pdbx_strand_id
1 'polypeptide(L)'
;MDHRVVDGSDNGTYHSLDKGTVYIDGGHYEYLTDKGALSTYNNITYVLYRSRFGPDKSCGSIECDYYTNPSGKIGTADEKSSKYYLQIYKVEDDGHNIKGSGTIYN
;
A
#
# COMPACT_ATOMS: atom_id res chain seq x y z
N MET A 1 -17.50 2.12 6.10
CA MET A 1 -16.15 1.66 5.70
C MET A 1 -15.29 1.36 6.93
N ASP A 2 -15.24 0.12 7.39
CA ASP A 2 -14.37 -0.24 8.54
C ASP A 2 -12.89 -0.39 8.17
N HIS A 3 -12.54 -0.53 6.88
CA HIS A 3 -11.16 -0.74 6.45
C HIS A 3 -10.83 -0.04 5.13
N ARG A 4 -10.71 1.30 5.16
CA ARG A 4 -10.13 2.10 4.06
C ARG A 4 -8.63 1.87 3.86
N VAL A 5 -7.99 1.20 4.82
CA VAL A 5 -6.54 1.06 4.93
C VAL A 5 -6.21 -0.41 5.23
N VAL A 6 -5.33 -0.99 4.43
CA VAL A 6 -4.63 -2.24 4.74
C VAL A 6 -3.22 -1.86 5.16
N ASP A 7 -2.90 -1.98 6.44
CA ASP A 7 -1.57 -1.67 6.97
C ASP A 7 -0.84 -2.96 7.38
N GLY A 8 0.33 -3.22 6.79
CA GLY A 8 1.17 -4.35 7.18
C GLY A 8 1.66 -4.26 8.63
N SER A 9 1.82 -3.05 9.18
CA SER A 9 2.29 -2.85 10.56
C SER A 9 1.29 -3.32 11.60
N ASP A 10 0.00 -3.09 11.38
CA ASP A 10 -1.08 -3.56 12.26
C ASP A 10 -1.20 -5.09 12.27
N ASN A 11 -0.78 -5.73 11.17
CA ASN A 11 -0.83 -7.18 11.00
C ASN A 11 0.51 -7.88 11.32
N GLY A 12 1.54 -7.13 11.71
CA GLY A 12 2.88 -7.66 11.96
C GLY A 12 3.63 -8.13 10.70
N THR A 13 3.12 -7.82 9.51
CA THR A 13 3.70 -8.20 8.22
C THR A 13 4.68 -7.13 7.78
N TYR A 14 5.97 -7.46 7.78
CA TYR A 14 7.04 -6.56 7.35
C TYR A 14 8.03 -7.25 6.41
N HIS A 15 8.77 -6.42 5.66
CA HIS A 15 9.84 -6.85 4.78
C HIS A 15 11.17 -6.28 5.30
N SER A 16 12.22 -7.08 5.22
CA SER A 16 13.59 -6.62 5.48
C SER A 16 14.20 -6.23 4.15
N LEU A 17 14.53 -4.95 3.99
CA LEU A 17 15.07 -4.42 2.74
C LEU A 17 16.49 -3.92 2.97
N ASP A 18 17.34 -4.05 1.95
CA ASP A 18 18.64 -3.40 1.94
C ASP A 18 18.49 -1.90 1.61
N LYS A 19 19.53 -1.10 1.80
CA LYS A 19 19.49 0.30 1.38
C LYS A 19 19.51 0.37 -0.15
N GLY A 20 18.55 1.06 -0.76
CA GLY A 20 18.50 1.23 -2.21
C GLY A 20 17.10 1.49 -2.77
N THR A 21 16.96 1.32 -4.08
CA THR A 21 15.67 1.40 -4.77
C THR A 21 14.82 0.19 -4.39
N VAL A 22 13.54 0.41 -4.09
CA VAL A 22 12.59 -0.64 -3.72
C VAL A 22 11.53 -0.78 -4.80
N TYR A 23 11.18 -2.03 -5.09
CA TYR A 23 10.19 -2.42 -6.07
C TYR A 23 9.01 -3.12 -5.39
N ILE A 24 7.86 -3.07 -6.06
CA ILE A 24 6.65 -3.78 -5.66
C ILE A 24 6.14 -4.65 -6.80
N ASP A 25 5.59 -5.80 -6.41
CA ASP A 25 4.60 -6.53 -7.17
C ASP A 25 3.35 -6.66 -6.29
N GLY A 26 2.31 -5.89 -6.62
CA GLY A 26 1.13 -5.67 -5.80
C GLY A 26 -0.13 -6.23 -6.42
N GLY A 27 -1.18 -6.36 -5.60
CA GLY A 27 -2.51 -6.70 -6.09
C GLY A 27 -3.59 -6.24 -5.12
N HIS A 28 -4.78 -6.01 -5.66
CA HIS A 28 -5.97 -5.66 -4.89
C HIS A 28 -7.22 -6.25 -5.53
N TYR A 29 -8.28 -6.32 -4.74
CA TYR A 29 -9.61 -6.70 -5.20
C TYR A 29 -10.67 -6.04 -4.33
N GLU A 30 -11.84 -5.78 -4.91
CA GLU A 30 -13.02 -5.39 -4.15
C GLU A 30 -13.58 -6.61 -3.40
N TYR A 31 -13.82 -6.47 -2.09
CA TYR A 31 -14.41 -7.52 -1.27
C TYR A 31 -15.83 -7.21 -0.79
N LEU A 32 -16.28 -5.96 -0.88
CA LEU A 32 -17.62 -5.53 -0.49
C LEU A 32 -17.99 -4.22 -1.19
N THR A 33 -19.19 -4.17 -1.77
CA THR A 33 -19.78 -2.93 -2.31
C THR A 33 -20.89 -2.44 -1.39
N ASP A 34 -20.77 -1.19 -0.93
CA ASP A 34 -21.77 -0.55 -0.08
C ASP A 34 -23.01 -0.14 -0.88
N LYS A 35 -24.17 -0.05 -0.21
CA LYS A 35 -25.39 0.47 -0.84
C LYS A 35 -25.22 1.94 -1.19
N GLY A 36 -25.34 2.27 -2.47
CA GLY A 36 -25.15 3.64 -2.97
C GLY A 36 -23.71 3.96 -3.36
N ALA A 37 -22.86 2.94 -3.53
CA ALA A 37 -21.54 3.09 -4.14
C ALA A 37 -21.63 3.85 -5.47
N LEU A 38 -20.57 4.61 -5.77
CA LEU A 38 -20.43 5.34 -7.03
C LEU A 38 -20.36 4.35 -8.19
N SER A 39 -20.59 4.82 -9.42
CA SER A 39 -20.43 3.97 -10.61
C SER A 39 -18.97 3.78 -11.04
N THR A 40 -18.04 4.45 -10.36
CA THR A 40 -16.62 4.53 -10.71
C THR A 40 -15.76 4.24 -9.48
N TYR A 41 -14.61 3.60 -9.71
CA TYR A 41 -13.62 3.36 -8.68
C TYR A 41 -12.66 4.55 -8.54
N ASN A 42 -12.33 4.91 -7.31
CA ASN A 42 -11.20 5.78 -7.01
C ASN A 42 -9.88 5.01 -7.17
N ASN A 43 -8.82 5.76 -7.40
CA ASN A 43 -7.47 5.22 -7.45
C ASN A 43 -7.05 4.65 -6.09
N ILE A 44 -6.14 3.68 -6.16
CA ILE A 44 -5.60 2.96 -5.03
C ILE A 44 -4.14 3.35 -4.86
N THR A 45 -3.79 3.76 -3.66
CA THR A 45 -2.44 4.18 -3.28
C THR A 45 -1.77 3.09 -2.47
N TYR A 46 -0.56 2.71 -2.89
CA TYR A 46 0.34 1.83 -2.17
C TYR A 46 1.49 2.66 -1.63
N VAL A 47 1.69 2.66 -0.32
CA VAL A 47 2.74 3.44 0.34
C VAL A 47 3.70 2.52 1.06
N LEU A 48 4.99 2.72 0.81
CA LEU A 48 6.07 2.06 1.52
C LEU A 48 6.37 2.85 2.79
N TYR A 49 6.17 2.23 3.95
CA TYR A 49 6.51 2.81 5.25
C TYR A 49 7.70 2.11 5.89
N ARG A 50 8.56 2.84 6.59
CA ARG A 50 9.60 2.28 7.45
C ARG A 50 9.20 2.29 8.93
N SER A 51 9.66 1.27 9.64
CA SER A 51 9.58 1.21 11.10
C SER A 51 10.63 2.11 11.73
N ARG A 52 10.26 3.33 12.11
CA ARG A 52 11.12 4.21 12.91
C ARG A 52 10.35 4.98 13.96
N PHE A 53 11.07 5.48 14.96
CA PHE A 53 10.58 6.49 15.89
C PHE A 53 10.67 7.88 15.24
N GLY A 54 9.65 8.72 15.46
CA GLY A 54 9.57 10.07 14.91
C GLY A 54 8.81 10.19 13.56
N PRO A 55 8.84 11.39 12.95
CA PRO A 55 8.18 11.68 11.68
C PRO A 55 8.90 11.02 10.47
N ASP A 56 8.35 11.21 9.27
CA ASP A 56 8.95 10.82 7.99
C ASP A 56 9.16 9.31 7.82
N LYS A 57 8.08 8.58 8.04
CA LYS A 57 8.04 7.13 7.85
C LYS A 57 7.77 6.72 6.40
N SER A 58 7.19 7.60 5.57
CA SER A 58 6.92 7.28 4.16
C SER A 58 8.23 7.31 3.36
N CYS A 59 8.45 6.25 2.59
CA CYS A 59 9.65 6.00 1.79
C CYS A 59 9.36 6.01 0.28
N GLY A 60 8.12 6.30 -0.10
CA GLY A 60 7.65 6.33 -1.47
C GLY A 60 6.24 5.74 -1.61
N SER A 61 5.65 5.98 -2.77
CA SER A 61 4.31 5.50 -3.09
C SER A 61 4.18 5.23 -4.58
N ILE A 62 3.28 4.33 -4.92
CA ILE A 62 2.78 4.14 -6.27
C ILE A 62 1.26 4.18 -6.24
N GLU A 63 0.66 4.74 -7.28
CA GLU A 63 -0.78 4.84 -7.45
C GLU A 63 -1.18 4.09 -8.72
N CYS A 64 -2.31 3.40 -8.66
CA CYS A 64 -2.89 2.67 -9.77
C CYS A 64 -4.42 2.84 -9.77
N ASP A 65 -5.03 2.64 -10.93
CA ASP A 65 -6.48 2.45 -10.99
C ASP A 65 -6.86 1.07 -10.41
N TYR A 66 -8.16 0.83 -10.23
CA TYR A 66 -8.67 -0.44 -9.70
C TYR A 66 -8.44 -1.66 -10.61
N TYR A 67 -8.29 -1.44 -11.91
CA TYR A 67 -8.19 -2.54 -12.88
C TYR A 67 -6.74 -2.95 -13.14
N THR A 68 -5.78 -2.25 -12.54
CA THR A 68 -4.35 -2.43 -12.77
C THR A 68 -3.63 -2.74 -11.47
N ASN A 69 -2.89 -3.84 -11.47
CA ASN A 69 -2.01 -4.16 -10.36
C ASN A 69 -0.71 -3.32 -10.46
N PRO A 70 -0.29 -2.63 -9.39
CA PRO A 70 0.93 -1.86 -9.43
C PRO A 70 2.14 -2.79 -9.45
N SER A 71 3.03 -2.56 -10.41
CA SER A 71 4.34 -3.21 -10.47
C SER A 71 5.43 -2.19 -10.81
N GLY A 72 6.62 -2.39 -10.25
CA GLY A 72 7.78 -1.53 -10.51
C GLY A 72 8.24 -0.74 -9.28
N LYS A 73 8.92 0.39 -9.51
CA LYS A 73 9.53 1.17 -8.43
C LYS A 73 8.44 1.80 -7.55
N ILE A 74 8.50 1.53 -6.25
CA ILE A 74 7.62 2.15 -5.25
C ILE A 74 8.34 3.22 -4.42
N GLY A 75 9.65 3.12 -4.24
CA GLY A 75 10.36 4.04 -3.36
C GLY A 75 11.83 3.72 -3.15
N THR A 76 12.35 4.14 -2.00
CA THR A 76 13.72 3.87 -1.58
C THR A 76 13.78 3.47 -0.11
N ALA A 77 14.56 2.43 0.20
CA ALA A 77 14.98 2.09 1.55
C ALA A 77 16.29 2.81 1.87
N ASP A 78 16.35 3.48 3.01
CA ASP A 78 17.47 4.33 3.41
C ASP A 78 18.37 3.71 4.50
N GLU A 79 17.87 2.70 5.20
CA GLU A 79 18.60 1.94 6.23
C GLU A 79 18.68 0.46 5.84
N LYS A 80 19.84 -0.15 6.12
CA LYS A 80 20.08 -1.55 5.80
C LYS A 80 19.34 -2.47 6.78
N SER A 81 18.58 -3.43 6.25
CA SER A 81 17.87 -4.45 7.03
C SER A 81 16.85 -3.88 8.03
N SER A 82 16.27 -2.72 7.72
CA SER A 82 15.17 -2.15 8.50
C SER A 82 13.84 -2.81 8.14
N LYS A 83 12.87 -2.73 9.07
CA LYS A 83 11.52 -3.24 8.83
C LYS A 83 10.73 -2.23 8.01
N TYR A 84 10.21 -2.66 6.87
CA TYR A 84 9.32 -1.88 6.02
C TYR A 84 7.94 -2.53 5.94
N TYR A 85 6.90 -1.71 5.86
CA TYR A 85 5.50 -2.09 5.77
C TYR A 85 4.89 -1.52 4.51
N LEU A 86 3.89 -2.23 4.00
CA LEU A 86 3.06 -1.76 2.91
C LEU A 86 1.72 -1.29 3.47
N GLN A 87 1.34 -0.07 3.13
CA GLN A 87 0.00 0.43 3.39
C GLN A 87 -0.74 0.62 2.07
N ILE A 88 -1.99 0.14 1.98
CA ILE A 88 -2.81 0.21 0.77
C ILE A 88 -4.13 0.88 1.12
N TYR A 89 -4.48 1.96 0.44
CA TYR A 89 -5.70 2.70 0.75
C TYR A 89 -6.25 3.47 -0.47
N LYS A 90 -7.46 4.01 -0.31
CA LYS A 90 -8.03 5.01 -1.21
C LYS A 90 -8.20 6.32 -0.45
N VAL A 91 -7.88 7.43 -1.10
CA VAL A 91 -7.97 8.77 -0.48
C VAL A 91 -9.43 9.10 -0.16
N GLU A 92 -10.31 8.92 -1.15
CA GLU A 92 -11.74 9.21 -1.05
C GLU A 92 -12.58 7.92 -1.04
N ASP A 93 -13.77 8.00 -0.42
CA ASP A 93 -14.74 6.90 -0.36
C ASP A 93 -15.64 6.97 -1.59
N ASP A 94 -15.73 5.85 -2.30
CA ASP A 94 -16.59 5.62 -3.47
C ASP A 94 -17.61 4.49 -3.22
N GLY A 95 -17.72 3.97 -2.00
CA GLY A 95 -18.54 2.83 -1.61
C GLY A 95 -18.00 1.45 -2.02
N HIS A 96 -16.84 1.37 -2.65
CA HIS A 96 -16.19 0.11 -3.03
C HIS A 96 -15.10 -0.25 -2.01
N ASN A 97 -15.29 -1.29 -1.20
CA ASN A 97 -14.30 -1.66 -0.19
C ASN A 97 -13.26 -2.62 -0.78
N ILE A 98 -11.98 -2.27 -0.62
CA ILE A 98 -10.86 -3.02 -1.20
C ILE A 98 -10.05 -3.78 -0.16
N LYS A 99 -9.49 -4.92 -0.56
CA LYS A 99 -8.37 -5.59 0.12
C LYS A 99 -7.21 -5.63 -0.84
N GLY A 100 -6.01 -5.59 -0.29
CA GLY A 100 -4.78 -5.64 -1.08
C GLY A 100 -3.67 -6.35 -0.35
N SER A 101 -2.67 -6.75 -1.14
CA SER A 101 -1.42 -7.32 -0.67
C SER A 101 -0.33 -7.00 -1.69
N GLY A 102 0.93 -7.16 -1.32
CA GLY A 102 2.03 -7.03 -2.26
C GLY A 102 3.32 -7.56 -1.68
N THR A 103 4.25 -7.87 -2.56
CA THR A 103 5.63 -8.18 -2.20
C THR A 103 6.48 -6.96 -2.51
N ILE A 104 7.16 -6.43 -1.49
CA ILE A 104 8.20 -5.40 -1.66
C ILE A 104 9.58 -6.05 -1.55
N TYR A 105 10.49 -5.63 -2.42
CA TYR A 105 11.82 -6.25 -2.55
C TYR A 105 12.86 -5.28 -3.11
N ASN A 106 14.13 -5.59 -2.87
CA ASN A 106 15.28 -5.01 -3.53
C ASN A 106 16.52 -5.92 -3.49
#